data_AF-A0ABD2P5T6-F1
#
_entry.id   AF-A0ABD2P5T6-F1
#
_cell.length_a   1.000
_cell.length_b   1.000
_cell.length_c   1.000
_cell.angle_alpha   90.00
_cell.angle_beta   90.00
_cell.angle_gamma   90.00
#
_symmetry.space_group_name_H-M   'P 1'
#
loop_
_entity.id
_entity.type
_entity.pdbx_description
1 polymer ?
#
loop_
_entity_poly.entity_id
_entity_poly.type
_entity_poly.pdbx_seq_one_letter_code
_entity_poly.pdbx_strand_id
1 'polypeptide(L)'
;METQSKRWSRYATEYNPIKIGSIDGTDLEPHDRAVVRAIESDYYPNKHVKGRPECTIFVSRLSCNTTKEFINEMFSKYGRIRRFRLVKDIVTGMPKGYAFIEYEQECDAEEAYKKANKMVIDGKIIFVDFECERLLKGWKPRRLGGGFGGKKESGQLRFGGRDRPFRKPFGFETDLQERYHRRELSRRVSSKFK
;
A
#
# COMPACT_ATOMS: atom_id res chain seq x y z
N MET A 1 26.12 -5.99 15.86
CA MET A 1 25.45 -5.99 14.54
C MET A 1 24.70 -4.69 14.41
N GLU A 2 25.19 -3.80 13.56
CA GLU A 2 24.73 -2.41 13.46
C GLU A 2 23.28 -2.39 12.96
N THR A 3 22.34 -2.03 13.85
CA THR A 3 20.93 -1.86 13.47
C THR A 3 20.86 -0.71 12.49
N GLN A 4 20.75 -1.01 11.20
CA GLN A 4 20.47 0.01 10.17
C GLN A 4 19.28 0.84 10.65
N SER A 5 19.56 2.10 10.98
CA SER A 5 18.56 3.09 11.37
C SER A 5 17.52 3.20 10.27
N LYS A 6 16.41 2.48 10.40
CA LYS A 6 15.33 2.44 9.42
C LYS A 6 14.79 3.86 9.25
N ARG A 7 14.99 4.46 8.06
CA ARG A 7 14.45 5.78 7.74
C ARG A 7 12.93 5.70 7.83
N TRP A 8 12.32 6.56 8.64
CA TRP A 8 10.86 6.63 8.72
C TRP A 8 10.27 6.97 7.36
N SER A 9 9.20 6.26 7.00
CA SER A 9 8.45 6.45 5.76
C SER A 9 6.97 6.59 6.09
N ARG A 10 6.32 7.48 5.37
CA ARG A 10 4.87 7.70 5.44
C ARG A 10 4.07 6.50 4.95
N TYR A 11 4.64 5.72 4.02
CA TYR A 11 4.05 4.52 3.46
C TYR A 11 4.85 3.28 3.87
N ALA A 12 4.15 2.16 4.03
CA ALA A 12 4.75 0.90 4.39
C ALA A 12 5.65 0.38 3.27
N THR A 13 6.90 0.07 3.60
CA THR A 13 7.84 -0.62 2.70
C THR A 13 7.80 -2.14 2.87
N GLU A 14 7.32 -2.61 4.03
CA GLU A 14 7.08 -4.01 4.37
C GLU A 14 5.70 -4.13 5.01
N TYR A 15 5.02 -5.24 4.79
CA TYR A 15 3.72 -5.48 5.41
C TYR A 15 3.87 -6.34 6.67
N ASN A 16 3.86 -5.68 7.83
CA ASN A 16 3.80 -6.34 9.13
C ASN A 16 2.45 -6.02 9.79
N PRO A 17 1.57 -7.01 10.06
CA PRO A 17 0.23 -6.76 10.57
C PRO A 17 0.16 -5.86 11.82
N ILE A 18 1.12 -5.99 12.74
CA ILE A 18 1.19 -5.20 13.98
C ILE A 18 1.51 -3.74 13.65
N LYS A 19 2.59 -3.51 12.91
CA LYS A 19 2.99 -2.15 12.51
C LYS A 19 1.91 -1.47 11.68
N ILE A 20 1.30 -2.20 10.75
CA ILE A 20 0.20 -1.69 9.94
C ILE A 20 -1.03 -1.35 10.80
N GLY A 21 -1.28 -2.05 11.92
CA GLY A 21 -2.33 -1.68 12.86
C GLY A 21 -2.04 -0.34 13.55
N SER A 22 -0.77 -0.03 13.79
CA SER A 22 -0.33 1.16 14.52
C SER A 22 -0.39 2.43 13.67
N ILE A 23 -0.83 3.54 14.26
CA ILE A 23 -0.92 4.83 13.56
C ILE A 23 0.45 5.35 13.11
N ASP A 24 1.51 5.07 13.86
CA ASP A 24 2.87 5.51 13.60
C ASP A 24 3.83 4.36 13.25
N GLY A 25 3.34 3.13 13.27
CA GLY A 25 4.09 1.92 12.92
C GLY A 25 5.00 1.40 14.03
N THR A 26 4.81 1.85 15.27
CA THR A 26 5.70 1.54 16.40
C THR A 26 5.20 0.42 17.32
N ASP A 27 3.92 0.04 17.24
CA ASP A 27 3.37 -1.04 18.07
C ASP A 27 4.18 -2.34 17.90
N LEU A 28 4.35 -3.05 19.01
CA LEU A 28 5.00 -4.37 19.07
C LEU A 28 4.02 -5.50 19.32
N GLU A 29 2.87 -5.18 19.91
CA GLU A 29 1.85 -6.15 20.31
C GLU A 29 0.55 -5.94 19.52
N PRO A 30 -0.19 -7.00 19.18
CA PRO A 30 -1.47 -6.88 18.50
C PRO A 30 -2.53 -6.26 19.41
N HIS A 31 -3.15 -5.15 18.99
CA HIS A 31 -4.19 -4.48 19.76
C HIS A 31 -5.63 -4.87 19.37
N ASP A 32 -5.81 -5.63 18.27
CA ASP A 32 -7.13 -6.12 17.84
C ASP A 32 -7.11 -7.56 17.31
N ARG A 33 -8.26 -8.24 17.40
CA ARG A 33 -8.42 -9.65 16.96
C ARG A 33 -8.15 -9.85 15.47
N ALA A 34 -8.35 -8.85 14.62
CA ALA A 34 -8.05 -8.95 13.21
C ALA A 34 -6.54 -8.87 12.94
N VAL A 35 -5.76 -8.15 13.75
CA VAL A 35 -4.29 -8.20 13.70
C VAL A 35 -3.80 -9.59 14.11
N VAL A 36 -4.33 -10.15 15.21
CA VAL A 36 -4.01 -11.53 15.64
C VAL A 36 -4.27 -12.52 14.50
N ARG A 37 -5.47 -12.48 13.92
CA ARG A 37 -5.82 -13.33 12.76
C ARG A 37 -4.87 -13.15 11.58
N ALA A 38 -4.42 -11.92 11.30
CA ALA A 38 -3.50 -11.66 10.20
C ALA A 38 -2.11 -12.24 10.45
N ILE A 39 -1.64 -12.25 11.70
CA ILE A 39 -0.38 -12.86 12.13
C ILE A 39 -0.46 -14.39 12.00
N GLU A 40 -1.54 -14.98 12.52
CA GLU A 40 -1.73 -16.44 12.53
C GLU A 40 -2.09 -17.01 11.15
N SER A 41 -2.58 -16.17 10.23
CA SER A 41 -2.94 -16.62 8.89
C SER A 41 -1.72 -16.82 8.00
N ASP A 42 -1.70 -17.92 7.25
CA ASP A 42 -0.83 -18.06 6.09
C ASP A 42 -1.49 -17.48 4.84
N TYR A 43 -0.69 -16.78 4.04
CA TYR A 43 -1.17 -16.23 2.78
C TYR A 43 -0.06 -16.27 1.74
N TYR A 44 -0.34 -16.96 0.64
CA TYR A 44 0.55 -17.07 -0.50
C TYR A 44 -0.17 -16.46 -1.70
N PRO A 45 0.38 -15.38 -2.29
CA PRO A 45 -0.14 -14.82 -3.53
C PRO A 45 -0.26 -15.86 -4.64
N ASN A 46 -1.22 -15.67 -5.53
CA ASN A 46 -1.41 -16.60 -6.64
C ASN A 46 -0.21 -16.54 -7.60
N LYS A 47 0.57 -17.63 -7.67
CA LYS A 47 1.78 -17.77 -8.49
C LYS A 47 1.52 -17.66 -10.00
N HIS A 48 0.28 -17.86 -10.45
CA HIS A 48 -0.07 -17.79 -11.87
C HIS A 48 -0.33 -16.37 -12.37
N VAL A 49 -0.33 -15.36 -11.49
CA VAL A 49 -0.46 -13.96 -11.89
C VAL A 49 0.86 -13.49 -12.51
N LYS A 50 0.89 -13.50 -13.85
CA LYS A 50 2.00 -12.99 -14.66
C LYS A 50 1.95 -11.45 -14.74
N GLY A 51 3.09 -10.84 -15.06
CA GLY A 51 3.20 -9.41 -15.32
C GLY A 51 4.02 -8.67 -14.26
N ARG A 52 4.30 -7.40 -14.49
CA ARG A 52 5.11 -6.56 -13.59
C ARG A 52 4.20 -5.89 -12.54
N PRO A 53 4.42 -6.13 -11.23
CA PRO A 53 3.58 -5.52 -10.20
C PRO A 53 3.81 -4.00 -10.09
N GLU A 54 4.98 -3.48 -10.48
CA GLU A 54 5.28 -2.04 -10.52
C GLU A 54 4.47 -1.32 -11.61
N CYS A 55 4.13 -2.02 -12.70
CA CYS A 55 3.26 -1.52 -13.76
C CYS A 55 1.77 -1.79 -13.49
N THR A 56 1.42 -2.42 -12.36
CA THR A 56 0.05 -2.84 -12.08
C THR A 56 -0.60 -1.96 -11.02
N ILE A 57 -1.68 -1.29 -11.41
CA ILE A 57 -2.52 -0.52 -10.49
C ILE A 57 -3.73 -1.34 -10.04
N PHE A 58 -4.15 -1.10 -8.80
CA PHE A 58 -5.36 -1.57 -8.17
C PHE A 58 -6.41 -0.44 -8.19
N VAL A 59 -7.56 -0.71 -8.80
CA VAL A 59 -8.70 0.21 -8.85
C VAL A 59 -9.84 -0.42 -8.07
N SER A 60 -10.40 0.31 -7.10
CA SER A 60 -11.48 -0.20 -6.24
C SER A 60 -12.58 0.84 -6.00
N ARG A 61 -13.63 0.40 -5.29
CA ARG A 61 -14.86 1.17 -5.06
C ARG A 61 -15.61 1.46 -6.38
N LEU A 62 -15.42 0.60 -7.38
CA LEU A 62 -16.16 0.64 -8.64
C LEU A 62 -17.64 0.33 -8.40
N SER A 63 -18.51 0.82 -9.29
CA SER A 63 -19.92 0.40 -9.27
C SER A 63 -20.05 -1.04 -9.75
N CYS A 64 -21.07 -1.75 -9.27
CA CYS A 64 -21.39 -3.08 -9.78
C CYS A 64 -21.87 -3.04 -11.24
N ASN A 65 -22.34 -1.87 -11.69
CA ASN A 65 -22.82 -1.63 -13.04
C ASN A 65 -21.70 -1.20 -14.00
N THR A 66 -20.50 -0.87 -13.48
CA THR A 66 -19.39 -0.41 -14.31
C THR A 66 -18.86 -1.55 -15.17
N THR A 67 -18.84 -1.33 -16.49
CA THR A 67 -18.37 -2.34 -17.45
C THR A 67 -16.85 -2.35 -17.58
N LYS A 68 -16.30 -3.48 -18.04
CA LYS A 68 -14.87 -3.60 -18.30
C LYS A 68 -14.42 -2.60 -19.37
N GLU A 69 -15.24 -2.43 -20.40
CA GLU A 69 -14.98 -1.61 -21.57
C GLU A 69 -14.87 -0.14 -21.16
N PHE A 70 -15.79 0.34 -20.32
CA PHE A 70 -15.78 1.71 -19.83
C PHE A 70 -14.57 2.02 -18.95
N ILE A 71 -14.19 1.11 -18.04
CA ILE A 71 -12.98 1.29 -17.23
C ILE A 71 -11.75 1.28 -18.14
N ASN A 72 -11.69 0.37 -19.10
CA ASN A 72 -10.57 0.27 -20.03
C ASN A 72 -10.42 1.57 -20.83
N GLU A 73 -11.50 2.13 -21.37
CA GLU A 73 -11.50 3.42 -22.08
C GLU A 73 -10.99 4.55 -21.17
N MET A 74 -11.56 4.68 -19.97
CA MET A 74 -11.20 5.74 -19.01
C MET A 74 -9.73 5.68 -18.57
N PHE A 75 -9.16 4.49 -18.46
CA PHE A 75 -7.78 4.28 -18.04
C PHE A 75 -6.77 4.21 -19.20
N SER A 76 -7.24 4.05 -20.44
CA SER A 76 -6.38 4.06 -21.64
C SER A 76 -5.74 5.43 -21.91
N LYS A 77 -6.34 6.52 -21.41
CA LYS A 77 -5.78 7.88 -21.55
C LYS A 77 -4.46 8.09 -20.81
N TYR A 78 -4.12 7.24 -19.85
CA TYR A 78 -2.87 7.36 -19.08
C TYR A 78 -1.72 6.61 -19.73
N GLY A 79 -2.01 5.67 -20.62
CA GLY A 79 -1.00 4.84 -21.27
C GLY A 79 -1.59 3.55 -21.80
N ARG A 80 -0.72 2.76 -22.45
CA ARG A 80 -1.15 1.52 -23.10
C ARG A 80 -1.36 0.40 -22.08
N ILE A 81 -2.59 -0.09 -22.02
CA ILE A 81 -2.97 -1.19 -21.12
C ILE A 81 -2.50 -2.52 -21.73
N ARG A 82 -1.62 -3.21 -21.03
CA ARG A 82 -1.13 -4.55 -21.39
C ARG A 82 -2.11 -5.64 -20.97
N ARG A 83 -2.68 -5.50 -19.77
CA ARG A 83 -3.62 -6.49 -19.21
C ARG A 83 -4.65 -5.80 -18.34
N PHE A 84 -5.90 -6.22 -18.50
CA PHE A 84 -7.00 -5.75 -17.68
C PHE A 84 -7.72 -6.93 -17.04
N ARG A 85 -7.91 -6.89 -15.72
CA ARG A 85 -8.63 -7.92 -14.96
C ARG A 85 -9.65 -7.28 -14.02
N LEU A 86 -10.92 -7.33 -14.42
CA LEU A 86 -12.05 -7.05 -13.51
C LEU A 86 -12.31 -8.27 -12.64
N VAL A 87 -12.28 -8.10 -11.32
CA VAL A 87 -12.51 -9.22 -10.41
C VAL A 87 -14.00 -9.41 -10.19
N LYS A 88 -14.46 -10.63 -10.45
CA LYS A 88 -15.85 -11.06 -10.29
C LYS A 88 -15.95 -12.09 -9.18
N ASP A 89 -17.13 -12.22 -8.60
CA ASP A 89 -17.43 -13.36 -7.74
C ASP A 89 -17.49 -14.64 -8.57
N ILE A 90 -16.92 -15.72 -8.03
CA ILE A 90 -16.81 -17.00 -8.73
C ILE A 90 -18.18 -17.69 -8.78
N VAL A 91 -19.03 -17.47 -7.77
CA VAL A 91 -20.34 -18.11 -7.67
C VAL A 91 -21.38 -17.31 -8.45
N THR A 92 -21.48 -15.99 -8.22
CA THR A 92 -22.54 -15.18 -8.84
C THR A 92 -22.14 -14.57 -10.18
N GLY A 93 -20.85 -14.58 -10.54
CA GLY A 93 -20.34 -13.90 -11.74
C GLY A 93 -20.39 -12.37 -11.68
N MET A 94 -20.92 -11.78 -10.60
CA MET A 94 -21.07 -10.33 -10.48
C MET A 94 -19.73 -9.65 -10.15
N PRO A 95 -19.50 -8.40 -10.61
CA PRO A 95 -18.28 -7.66 -10.27
C PRO A 95 -18.14 -7.42 -8.76
N LYS A 96 -16.95 -7.67 -8.19
CA LYS A 96 -16.65 -7.37 -6.77
C LYS A 96 -16.37 -5.89 -6.50
N GLY A 97 -16.42 -5.04 -7.53
CA GLY A 97 -16.17 -3.60 -7.41
C GLY A 97 -14.68 -3.22 -7.36
N TYR A 98 -13.79 -4.09 -7.85
CA TYR A 98 -12.37 -3.76 -8.04
C TYR A 98 -11.77 -4.48 -9.26
N ALA A 99 -10.72 -3.87 -9.81
CA ALA A 99 -10.00 -4.32 -10.99
C ALA A 99 -8.49 -4.11 -10.83
N PHE A 100 -7.72 -4.86 -11.61
CA PHE A 100 -6.29 -4.68 -11.79
C PHE A 100 -6.00 -4.30 -13.23
N ILE A 101 -5.15 -3.29 -13.41
CA ILE A 101 -4.76 -2.77 -14.72
C ILE A 101 -3.23 -2.77 -14.77
N GLU A 102 -2.66 -3.59 -15.66
CA GLU A 102 -1.23 -3.62 -15.95
C GLU A 102 -0.97 -2.77 -17.18
N TYR A 103 -0.13 -1.75 -17.04
CA TYR A 103 0.37 -0.95 -18.15
C TYR A 103 1.61 -1.58 -18.80
N GLU A 104 1.92 -1.17 -20.03
CA GLU A 104 3.19 -1.54 -20.66
C GLU A 104 4.39 -0.88 -19.96
N GLN A 105 4.24 0.38 -19.54
CA GLN A 105 5.28 1.18 -18.90
C GLN A 105 4.92 1.53 -17.45
N GLU A 106 5.95 1.65 -16.61
CA GLU A 106 5.80 2.01 -15.20
C GLU A 106 5.39 3.49 -15.02
N CYS A 107 5.87 4.37 -15.90
CA CYS A 107 5.49 5.78 -15.91
C CYS A 107 3.98 5.98 -16.09
N ASP A 108 3.35 5.14 -16.92
CA ASP A 108 1.91 5.20 -17.20
C ASP A 108 1.09 4.78 -15.96
N ALA A 109 1.58 3.75 -15.26
CA ALA A 109 1.01 3.29 -13.99
C ALA A 109 1.14 4.37 -12.91
N GLU A 110 2.30 5.04 -12.81
CA GLU A 110 2.48 6.19 -11.92
C GLU A 110 1.55 7.36 -12.24
N GLU A 111 1.38 7.67 -13.53
CA GLU A 111 0.53 8.75 -13.99
C GLU A 111 -0.94 8.47 -13.62
N ALA A 112 -1.41 7.25 -13.90
CA ALA A 112 -2.73 6.78 -13.49
C ALA A 112 -2.88 6.81 -11.96
N TYR A 113 -1.86 6.36 -11.22
CA TYR A 113 -1.85 6.43 -9.76
C TYR A 113 -1.99 7.87 -9.27
N LYS A 114 -1.27 8.84 -9.84
CA LYS A 114 -1.31 10.25 -9.42
C LYS A 114 -2.65 10.91 -9.77
N LYS A 115 -3.15 10.69 -11.00
CA LYS A 115 -4.27 11.46 -11.57
C LYS A 115 -5.64 10.80 -11.46
N ALA A 116 -5.74 9.47 -11.40
CA ALA A 116 -7.03 8.76 -11.44
C ALA A 116 -7.67 8.56 -10.05
N ASN A 117 -6.89 8.72 -8.97
CA ASN A 117 -7.41 8.51 -7.63
C ASN A 117 -8.49 9.53 -7.27
N LYS A 118 -9.58 9.06 -6.66
CA LYS A 118 -10.77 9.86 -6.30
C LYS A 118 -11.56 10.43 -7.48
N MET A 119 -11.36 9.93 -8.70
CA MET A 119 -12.27 10.23 -9.79
C MET A 119 -13.67 9.66 -9.54
N VAL A 120 -14.70 10.30 -10.11
CA VAL A 120 -16.07 9.80 -10.06
C VAL A 120 -16.35 8.97 -11.30
N ILE A 121 -16.76 7.71 -11.10
CA ILE A 121 -17.19 6.76 -12.14
C ILE A 121 -18.53 6.19 -11.70
N ASP A 122 -19.56 6.32 -12.53
CA ASP A 122 -20.94 5.86 -12.25
C ASP A 122 -21.45 6.32 -10.87
N GLY A 123 -21.20 7.58 -10.52
CA GLY A 123 -21.60 8.18 -9.24
C GLY A 123 -20.79 7.71 -8.02
N LYS A 124 -19.73 6.91 -8.21
CA LYS A 124 -18.85 6.46 -7.12
C LYS A 124 -17.45 7.05 -7.23
N ILE A 125 -16.92 7.47 -6.08
CA ILE A 125 -15.53 7.92 -5.95
C ILE A 125 -14.62 6.67 -5.92
N ILE A 126 -13.86 6.48 -6.98
CA ILE A 126 -12.94 5.34 -7.10
C ILE A 126 -11.68 5.57 -6.25
N PHE A 127 -11.06 4.47 -5.85
CA PHE A 127 -9.77 4.49 -5.18
C PHE A 127 -8.73 3.79 -6.05
N VAL A 128 -7.60 4.45 -6.28
CA VAL A 128 -6.49 3.93 -7.09
C VAL A 128 -5.23 3.84 -6.26
N ASP A 129 -4.59 2.67 -6.26
CA ASP A 129 -3.32 2.40 -5.58
C ASP A 129 -2.47 1.46 -6.44
N PHE A 130 -1.22 1.21 -6.06
CA PHE A 130 -0.43 0.15 -6.66
C PHE A 130 -0.84 -1.24 -6.13
N GLU A 131 -0.54 -2.29 -6.89
CA GLU A 131 -0.80 -3.66 -6.47
C GLU A 131 0.04 -4.04 -5.24
N CYS A 132 -0.59 -4.03 -4.07
CA CYS A 132 0.10 -4.35 -2.82
C CYS A 132 0.49 -5.82 -2.67
N GLU A 133 -0.26 -6.75 -3.26
CA GLU A 133 -0.10 -8.20 -3.03
C GLU A 133 1.26 -8.74 -3.47
N ARG A 134 1.74 -8.28 -4.63
CA ARG A 134 3.03 -8.70 -5.19
C ARG A 134 4.16 -7.72 -4.84
N LEU A 135 3.86 -6.45 -4.59
CA LEU A 135 4.87 -5.43 -4.21
C LEU A 135 5.29 -5.52 -2.74
N LEU A 136 4.34 -5.70 -1.82
CA LEU A 136 4.61 -5.64 -0.38
C LEU A 136 4.84 -7.04 0.19
N LYS A 137 6.09 -7.33 0.57
CA LYS A 137 6.42 -8.56 1.27
C LYS A 137 5.60 -8.70 2.55
N GLY A 138 4.96 -9.85 2.72
CA GLY A 138 4.12 -10.16 3.88
C GLY A 138 2.67 -9.67 3.77
N TRP A 139 2.26 -9.11 2.62
CA TRP A 139 0.90 -8.61 2.42
C TRP A 139 -0.16 -9.62 2.83
N LYS A 140 -1.13 -9.17 3.63
CA LYS A 140 -2.32 -9.95 3.99
C LYS A 140 -3.57 -9.22 3.49
N PRO A 141 -4.51 -9.90 2.81
CA PRO A 141 -5.77 -9.28 2.39
C PRO A 141 -6.72 -9.02 3.57
N ARG A 142 -7.72 -8.13 3.37
CA ARG A 142 -8.70 -7.76 4.42
C ARG A 142 -9.44 -8.95 5.04
N ARG A 143 -9.75 -9.98 4.26
CA ARG A 143 -10.44 -11.20 4.75
C ARG A 143 -9.66 -11.95 5.83
N LEU A 144 -8.33 -11.80 5.85
CA LEU A 144 -7.45 -12.38 6.86
C LEU A 144 -7.12 -11.39 7.99
N GLY A 145 -7.77 -10.22 8.04
CA GLY A 145 -7.53 -9.19 9.06
C GLY A 145 -6.41 -8.19 8.73
N GLY A 146 -5.81 -8.33 7.55
CA GLY A 146 -4.85 -7.36 7.02
C GLY A 146 -5.50 -6.22 6.23
N GLY A 147 -5.00 -6.02 5.01
CA GLY A 147 -5.28 -4.92 4.09
C GLY A 147 -4.87 -3.54 4.62
N PHE A 148 -5.29 -2.50 3.91
CA PHE A 148 -5.12 -1.10 4.31
C PHE A 148 -6.46 -0.40 4.50
N GLY A 149 -6.43 0.75 5.18
CA GLY A 149 -7.60 1.58 5.40
C GLY A 149 -8.52 1.03 6.49
N GLY A 150 -9.82 1.28 6.34
CA GLY A 150 -10.84 0.94 7.33
C GLY A 150 -11.61 2.18 7.82
N LYS A 151 -12.81 1.91 8.35
CA LYS A 151 -13.67 2.92 8.98
C LYS A 151 -13.33 3.01 10.46
N LYS A 152 -13.25 4.22 11.01
CA LYS A 152 -12.95 4.42 12.44
C LYS A 152 -13.98 3.69 13.33
N GLU A 153 -15.24 3.73 12.93
CA GLU A 153 -16.37 3.04 13.61
C GLU A 153 -16.17 1.53 13.72
N SER A 154 -15.47 0.90 12.77
CA SER A 154 -15.24 -0.55 12.78
C SER A 154 -14.17 -1.00 13.78
N GLY A 155 -13.42 -0.07 14.38
CA GLY A 155 -12.25 -0.38 15.22
C GLY A 155 -11.07 -1.03 14.49
N GLN A 156 -11.18 -1.31 13.19
CA GLN A 156 -10.18 -2.04 12.40
C GLN A 156 -9.49 -1.12 11.39
N LEU A 157 -8.62 -0.25 11.89
CA LEU A 157 -7.81 0.65 11.07
C LEU A 157 -6.47 0.00 10.71
N ARG A 158 -6.05 0.21 9.48
CA ARG A 158 -4.75 -0.24 8.95
C ARG A 158 -4.08 0.93 8.24
N PHE A 159 -2.89 1.29 8.69
CA PHE A 159 -2.09 2.41 8.25
C PHE A 159 -1.00 2.00 7.26
N GLY A 160 -0.14 2.93 6.86
CA GLY A 160 0.94 2.67 5.90
C GLY A 160 0.50 2.55 4.43
N GLY A 161 -0.80 2.60 4.13
CA GLY A 161 -1.34 2.67 2.77
C GLY A 161 -1.60 4.11 2.31
N ARG A 162 -2.02 4.30 1.05
CA ARG A 162 -2.27 5.63 0.48
C ARG A 162 -3.36 6.43 1.22
N ASP A 163 -4.48 5.78 1.54
CA ASP A 163 -5.65 6.41 2.19
C ASP A 163 -5.36 6.75 3.67
N ARG A 164 -4.55 5.92 4.33
CA ARG A 164 -4.15 6.06 5.73
C ARG A 164 -2.65 5.86 5.87
N PRO A 165 -1.84 6.87 5.55
CA PRO A 165 -0.41 6.79 5.77
C PRO A 165 -0.09 6.76 7.27
N PHE A 166 1.11 6.29 7.61
CA PHE A 166 1.63 6.42 8.97
C PHE A 166 1.77 7.90 9.36
N ARG A 167 1.50 8.18 10.63
CA ARG A 167 1.91 9.43 11.28
C ARG A 167 3.35 9.29 11.74
N LYS A 168 4.05 10.42 11.79
CA LYS A 168 5.42 10.45 12.31
C LYS A 168 5.37 10.18 13.83
N PRO A 169 6.18 9.24 14.35
CA PRO A 169 6.28 9.01 15.80
C PRO A 169 6.71 10.28 16.52
N PHE A 170 6.19 10.47 17.73
CA PHE A 170 6.63 11.54 18.61
C PHE A 170 8.11 11.34 18.98
N GLY A 171 8.92 12.42 19.00
CA GLY A 171 10.35 12.36 19.31
C GLY A 171 11.28 11.97 18.16
N PHE A 172 10.77 11.73 16.94
CA PHE A 172 11.64 11.34 15.82
C PHE A 172 12.57 12.46 15.31
N GLU A 173 12.25 13.74 15.55
CA GLU A 173 13.09 14.88 15.09
C GLU A 173 14.32 15.14 15.95
N THR A 174 14.17 15.03 17.27
CA THR A 174 15.27 15.12 18.23
C THR A 174 16.31 14.02 17.94
N ASP A 175 15.84 12.81 17.66
CA ASP A 175 16.69 11.67 17.28
C ASP A 175 17.51 11.90 16.00
N LEU A 176 16.93 12.57 14.99
CA LEU A 176 17.64 12.88 13.74
C LEU A 176 18.65 14.02 13.94
N GLN A 177 18.28 15.05 14.69
CA GLN A 177 19.17 16.17 15.03
C GLN A 177 20.34 15.70 15.89
N GLU A 178 20.10 14.86 16.89
CA GLU A 178 21.15 14.26 17.73
C GLU A 178 22.06 13.33 16.92
N ARG A 179 21.52 12.49 16.02
CA ARG A 179 22.34 11.64 15.16
C ARG A 179 23.18 12.46 14.18
N TYR A 180 22.62 13.52 13.61
CA TYR A 180 23.37 14.46 12.76
C TYR A 180 24.49 15.12 13.56
N HIS A 181 24.19 15.63 14.75
CA HIS A 181 25.16 16.27 15.63
C HIS A 181 26.28 15.32 16.06
N ARG A 182 25.94 14.08 16.44
CA ARG A 182 26.91 13.02 16.77
C ARG A 182 27.82 12.68 15.59
N ARG A 183 27.28 12.63 14.37
CA ARG A 183 28.05 12.34 13.14
C ARG A 183 28.99 13.50 12.78
N GLU A 184 28.54 14.74 12.92
CA GLU A 184 29.38 15.94 12.72
C GLU A 184 30.51 16.01 13.73
N LEU A 185 30.23 15.74 15.02
CA LEU A 185 31.27 15.67 16.06
C LEU A 185 32.30 14.57 15.77
N SER A 186 31.85 13.37 15.38
CA SER A 186 32.74 12.27 15.00
C SER A 186 33.64 12.60 13.81
N ARG A 187 33.12 13.29 12.78
CA ARG A 187 33.91 13.77 11.63
C ARG A 187 34.98 14.79 12.04
N ARG A 188 34.63 15.74 12.91
CA ARG A 188 35.57 16.74 13.43
C ARG A 188 36.66 16.14 14.30
N VAL A 189 36.34 15.10 15.09
CA VAL A 189 37.35 14.38 15.87
C VAL A 189 38.30 13.63 14.93
N SER A 190 37.77 12.93 13.91
CA SER A 190 38.60 12.17 12.98
C SER A 190 39.49 13.04 12.07
N SER A 191 39.16 14.31 11.85
CA SER A 191 40.01 15.25 11.08
C SER A 191 41.13 15.89 11.90
N LYS A 192 41.10 15.77 13.24
CA LYS A 192 42.15 16.30 14.13
C LYS A 192 43.34 15.35 14.33
N PHE A 193 43.23 14.10 13.88
CA PHE A 193 44.25 13.06 14.01
C PHE A 193 44.86 12.63 12.66
N LYS A 194 44.81 13.51 11.66
CA LYS A 194 45.49 13.38 10.37
C LYS A 194 46.46 14.54 10.18
#